data_AF-A0A971RQQ2-F1
#
_entry.id   AF-A0A971RQQ2-F1
#
_cell.length_a   1.000
_cell.length_b   1.000
_cell.length_c   1.000
_cell.angle_alpha   90.00
_cell.angle_beta   90.00
_cell.angle_gamma   90.00
#
_symmetry.space_group_name_H-M   'P 1'
#
loop_
_entity.id
_entity.type
_entity.pdbx_description
1 polymer ?
#
loop_
_entity_poly.entity_id
_entity_poly.type
_entity_poly.pdbx_seq_one_letter_code
_entity_poly.pdbx_strand_id
1 'polypeptide(L)' 'LAAIPVPDPDEKLEVLPLTGELPSPLNPPSGCRFHTRCPYASEDCLAVTPVSQMVAPGHLVACHRVAKTRRDDQ' A
#
# COMPACT_ATOMS: atom_id res chain seq x y z
N LEU A 1 3.66 -10.43 -7.88
CA LEU A 1 4.73 -10.48 -8.92
C LEU A 1 6.05 -10.27 -8.20
N ALA A 2 6.82 -11.33 -8.02
CA ALA A 2 8.22 -11.23 -7.61
C ALA A 2 9.05 -11.08 -8.90
N ALA A 3 9.72 -9.93 -9.05
CA ALA A 3 10.47 -9.61 -10.27
C ALA A 3 11.95 -10.02 -10.19
N ILE A 4 12.37 -10.67 -9.09
CA ILE A 4 13.75 -11.10 -8.86
C ILE A 4 13.80 -12.62 -9.03
N PRO A 5 14.60 -13.14 -9.99
CA PRO A 5 14.78 -14.57 -10.16
C PRO A 5 15.64 -15.14 -9.04
N VAL A 6 15.27 -16.32 -8.53
CA VAL A 6 16.12 -17.11 -7.63
C VAL A 6 17.11 -17.90 -8.49
N PRO A 7 18.43 -17.80 -8.23
CA PRO A 7 19.44 -18.51 -9.02
C PRO A 7 19.43 -20.03 -8.83
N ASP A 8 18.96 -20.50 -7.68
CA ASP A 8 18.94 -21.92 -7.31
C ASP A 8 17.60 -22.58 -7.75
N PRO A 9 17.64 -23.59 -8.64
CA PRO A 9 16.44 -24.28 -9.12
C PRO A 9 15.69 -25.09 -8.04
N ASP A 10 16.34 -25.41 -6.92
CA ASP A 10 15.74 -26.17 -5.82
C ASP A 10 15.13 -25.26 -4.73
N GLU A 11 15.42 -23.95 -4.77
CA GLU A 11 14.81 -22.98 -3.87
C GLU A 11 13.39 -22.61 -4.31
N LYS A 12 12.42 -22.87 -3.43
CA LYS A 12 11.04 -22.39 -3.60
C LYS A 12 10.93 -20.96 -3.10
N LEU A 13 10.76 -20.03 -4.03
CA LEU A 13 10.41 -18.65 -3.71
C LEU A 13 9.00 -18.62 -3.08
N GLU A 14 8.90 -18.34 -1.78
CA GLU A 14 7.63 -18.03 -1.14
C GLU A 14 7.15 -16.64 -1.59
N VAL A 15 6.51 -16.60 -2.75
CA VAL A 15 5.87 -15.39 -3.25
C VAL A 15 4.51 -15.28 -2.58
N LEU A 16 4.37 -14.36 -1.61
CA LEU A 16 3.06 -13.91 -1.18
C LEU A 16 2.31 -13.35 -2.41
N PRO A 17 1.23 -13.99 -2.88
CA PRO A 17 0.44 -13.44 -3.96
C PRO A 17 -0.10 -12.09 -3.48
N LEU A 18 0.06 -11.06 -4.31
CA LEU A 18 -0.66 -9.81 -4.08
C LEU A 18 -2.14 -10.15 -4.22
N THR A 19 -2.86 -10.14 -3.10
CA THR A 19 -4.30 -10.36 -3.09
C THR A 19 -4.99 -9.06 -3.50
N GLY A 20 -6.02 -9.20 -4.35
CA GLY A 20 -6.85 -8.10 -4.81
C GLY A 20 -6.65 -7.76 -6.30
N GLU A 21 -7.77 -7.61 -6.99
CA GLU A 21 -7.83 -7.21 -8.40
C GLU A 21 -7.37 -5.76 -8.56
N LEU A 22 -6.73 -5.46 -9.69
CA LEU A 22 -6.49 -4.05 -10.07
C LEU A 22 -7.86 -3.42 -10.35
N PRO A 23 -8.28 -2.39 -9.60
CA PRO A 23 -9.55 -1.73 -9.90
C PRO A 23 -9.46 -1.11 -11.30
N SER A 24 -10.53 -1.27 -12.07
CA SER A 24 -10.62 -0.67 -13.40
C SER A 24 -10.34 0.84 -13.29
N PRO A 25 -9.43 1.41 -14.12
CA PRO A 25 -9.14 2.84 -14.08
C PRO A 25 -10.35 3.71 -14.45
N LEU A 26 -11.38 3.12 -15.09
CA LEU A 26 -12.63 3.80 -15.43
C LEU A 26 -13.51 4.05 -14.21
N ASN A 27 -13.42 3.21 -13.17
CA ASN A 27 -14.22 3.32 -11.94
C ASN A 27 -13.30 3.20 -10.73
N PRO A 28 -12.54 4.26 -10.40
CA PRO A 28 -11.69 4.24 -9.22
C PRO A 28 -12.56 4.08 -7.96
N PRO A 29 -12.15 3.26 -6.99
CA PRO A 29 -12.86 3.14 -5.73
C PRO A 29 -12.89 4.50 -4.99
N SER A 30 -13.97 4.73 -4.25
CA SER A 30 -14.07 5.91 -3.37
C SER A 30 -12.98 5.89 -2.30
N GLY A 31 -12.61 7.06 -1.80
CA GLY A 31 -11.63 7.16 -0.73
C GLY A 31 -10.18 6.90 -1.18
N CYS A 32 -9.48 6.00 -0.49
CA CYS A 32 -8.10 5.63 -0.76
C CYS A 32 -8.03 4.57 -1.87
N ARG A 33 -7.39 4.90 -2.99
CA ARG A 33 -7.26 3.99 -4.16
C ARG A 33 -6.64 2.62 -3.85
N PHE A 34 -5.95 2.49 -2.73
CA PHE A 34 -5.28 1.27 -2.30
C PHE A 34 -6.09 0.44 -1.29
N HIS A 35 -7.25 0.91 -0.82
CA HIS A 35 -7.99 0.27 0.28
C HIS A 35 -8.39 -1.18 -0.03
N THR A 36 -8.62 -1.52 -1.31
CA THR A 36 -8.99 -2.88 -1.75
C THR A 36 -7.84 -3.89 -1.66
N ARG A 37 -6.60 -3.41 -1.52
CA ARG A 37 -5.39 -4.27 -1.45
C ARG A 37 -4.48 -3.93 -0.26
N CYS A 38 -4.87 -2.98 0.58
CA CYS A 38 -4.06 -2.55 1.71
C CYS A 38 -4.35 -3.45 2.93
N PRO A 39 -3.36 -4.15 3.50
CA PRO A 39 -3.58 -4.98 4.69
C PRO A 39 -3.88 -4.16 5.96
N TYR A 40 -3.71 -2.83 5.88
CA TYR A 40 -3.95 -1.89 6.98
C TYR A 40 -5.13 -0.95 6.70
N ALA A 41 -6.03 -1.32 5.78
CA ALA A 41 -7.20 -0.52 5.48
C ALA A 41 -8.07 -0.33 6.73
N SER A 42 -8.57 0.90 6.90
CA SER A 42 -9.51 1.29 7.95
C SER A 42 -10.76 1.90 7.32
N GLU A 43 -11.82 2.16 8.09
CA GLU A 43 -13.06 2.76 7.56
C GLU A 43 -12.82 4.08 6.81
N ASP A 44 -11.91 4.92 7.33
CA ASP A 44 -11.47 6.16 6.68
C ASP A 44 -10.93 5.92 5.26
N CYS A 45 -10.30 4.76 5.01
CA CYS A 45 -9.74 4.41 3.71
C CYS A 45 -10.83 4.14 2.67
N LEU A 46 -12.04 3.74 3.06
CA LEU A 46 -13.15 3.51 2.13
C LEU A 46 -13.92 4.81 1.83
N ALA A 47 -14.03 5.68 2.84
CA ALA A 47 -14.88 6.87 2.77
C ALA A 47 -14.14 8.13 2.28
N VAL A 48 -12.87 8.31 2.66
CA VAL A 48 -12.16 9.59 2.48
C VAL A 48 -10.85 9.40 1.73
N THR A 49 -10.60 10.26 0.75
CA THR A 49 -9.32 10.28 0.03
C THR A 49 -8.24 10.90 0.94
N PRO A 50 -7.12 10.21 1.18
CA PRO A 50 -6.08 10.73 2.07
C PRO A 50 -5.43 11.97 1.48
N VAL A 51 -5.17 12.96 2.33
CA VAL A 51 -4.42 14.16 1.96
C VAL A 51 -2.93 13.88 1.91
N SER A 52 -2.24 14.53 0.97
CA SER A 52 -0.79 14.47 0.87
C SER A 52 -0.14 15.27 2.00
N GLN A 53 0.81 14.67 2.70
CA GLN A 53 1.55 15.30 3.79
C GLN A 53 3.06 15.05 3.63
N MET A 54 3.86 16.03 4.02
CA MET A 54 5.32 15.91 4.01
C MET A 54 5.78 15.19 5.27
N VAL A 55 6.44 14.04 5.09
CA VAL A 55 6.95 13.21 6.20
C VAL A 55 8.46 13.38 6.41
N ALA A 56 9.17 13.82 5.36
CA ALA A 56 10.57 14.22 5.39
C ALA A 56 10.82 15.21 4.24
N PRO A 57 11.93 15.98 4.25
CA PRO A 57 12.26 16.86 3.14
C PRO A 57 12.24 16.11 1.79
N GLY A 58 11.39 16.56 0.87
CA GLY A 58 11.22 15.91 -0.45
C GLY A 58 10.39 14.61 -0.45
N HIS A 59 9.87 14.16 0.70
CA HIS A 59 9.06 12.95 0.80
C HIS A 59 7.62 13.28 1.18
N LEU A 60 6.71 13.09 0.22
CA LEU A 60 5.26 13.25 0.40
C LEU A 60 4.56 11.90 0.48
N VAL A 61 3.58 11.78 1.36
CA VAL A 61 2.77 10.57 1.53
C VAL A 61 1.29 10.93 1.65
N ALA A 62 0.42 10.18 0.98
CA ALA A 62 -1.04 10.28 1.12
C ALA A 62 -1.59 9.01 1.77
N CYS A 63 -1.45 8.90 3.10
CA CYS A 63 -1.89 7.73 3.88
C CYS A 63 -2.55 8.15 5.20
N HIS A 64 -3.72 7.60 5.50
CA HIS A 64 -4.45 7.84 6.76
C HIS A 64 -3.72 7.31 8.02
N ARG A 65 -2.77 6.39 7.84
CA ARG A 65 -2.00 5.80 8.94
C ARG A 65 -0.72 6.56 9.27
N VAL A 66 -0.18 7.36 8.35
CA VAL A 66 1.10 8.08 8.56
C VAL A 66 1.06 8.97 9.80
N ALA A 67 -0.04 9.70 10.02
CA ALA A 67 -0.18 10.54 11.21
C ALA A 67 -0.24 9.74 12.52
N LYS A 68 -0.64 8.45 12.45
CA LYS A 68 -0.73 7.53 13.59
C LYS A 68 0.60 6.82 13.89
N THR A 69 1.60 6.94 13.01
CA THR A 69 2.93 6.35 13.16
C THR A 69 4.00 7.44 13.07
N ARG A 70 4.10 8.30 14.08
CA ARG A 70 5.37 8.96 14.35
C ARG A 70 6.27 7.92 15.00
N ARG A 71 7.14 7.33 14.18
CA ARG A 71 8.15 6.36 14.58
C ARG A 71 9.38 7.16 15.00
N ASP A 72 9.33 7.74 16.20
CA ASP A 72 10.52 8.24 16.90
C ASP A 72 11.16 7.14 17.78
N ASP A 73 10.68 5.89 17.70
CA ASP A 73 11.15 4.75 18.52
C ASP A 73 11.43 3.48 17.70
N GLN A 74 12.38 3.55 16.77
CA GLN A 74 13.15 2.36 16.34
C GLN A 74 14.48 2.71 15.69
#